data_AF-A1ZI16-F1
#
_entry.id   AF-A1ZI16-F1
#
_cell.length_a   1.000
_cell.length_b   1.000
_cell.length_c   1.000
_cell.angle_alpha   90.00
_cell.angle_beta   90.00
_cell.angle_gamma   90.00
#
_symmetry.space_group_name_H-M   'P 1'
#
loop_
_entity.id
_entity.type
_entity.pdbx_description
1 polymer ?
#
loop_
_entity_poly.entity_id
_entity_poly.type
_entity_poly.pdbx_seq_one_letter_code
_entity_poly.pdbx_strand_id
1 'polypeptide(L)'
;MAATAFISCLNASTAVGQSQPSSSSVKWINHNSRIVIQANDDGSNHDEGIQFGAGGSSGSSLPYRQIMRLRYNGNVGIGTGNPAERLHVEGRMRVGGSNAGLWIEAGTHDWFVGRTHNSGSALRFYNNGDQMTLSADGRLSLGISTATASNSLAKFTVKSGDIHLEGGAFSSHGTLNFRPDTDNSGDDAIVFKNNAETETMRIHTNNNVGIGTNNPLAKLHVNGTAKLAGALTGTSANFSGSVQANSLTLNVGSFPDYVFAKNYDLMPLEQVEAYINAHHHLPKVPKAAKVEKEGMNVAQINVLLVEKVEELTLHLIEQNKQMKQMQQKMQALEKKVQNLKK
;
A
#
# COMPACT_ATOMS: atom_id res chain seq x y z
N MET A 1 -61.66 -81.61 -24.25
CA MET A 1 -60.86 -80.57 -24.92
C MET A 1 -61.13 -79.25 -24.21
N ALA A 2 -60.13 -78.76 -23.49
CA ALA A 2 -60.16 -77.49 -22.78
C ALA A 2 -59.78 -76.35 -23.73
N ALA A 3 -60.45 -75.21 -23.63
CA ALA A 3 -59.84 -73.89 -23.75
C ALA A 3 -60.85 -72.83 -23.31
N THR A 4 -60.73 -72.51 -22.04
CA THR A 4 -61.28 -71.41 -21.24
C THR A 4 -61.38 -70.10 -22.02
N ALA A 5 -62.58 -69.52 -22.07
CA ALA A 5 -62.81 -68.14 -22.47
C ALA A 5 -62.30 -67.20 -21.36
N PHE A 6 -61.32 -66.36 -21.68
CA PHE A 6 -60.91 -65.25 -20.81
C PHE A 6 -61.67 -63.99 -21.21
N ILE A 7 -62.52 -63.53 -20.29
CA ILE A 7 -63.02 -62.15 -20.22
C ILE A 7 -61.95 -61.34 -19.48
N SER A 8 -61.49 -60.21 -20.03
CA SER A 8 -61.27 -59.00 -19.23
C SER A 8 -60.89 -57.76 -20.06
N CYS A 9 -61.64 -56.69 -19.77
CA CYS A 9 -61.28 -55.27 -19.87
C CYS A 9 -61.28 -54.59 -21.25
N LEU A 10 -62.49 -54.14 -21.59
CA LEU A 10 -62.81 -52.83 -22.14
C LEU A 10 -61.77 -51.75 -21.76
N ASN A 11 -61.13 -51.12 -22.74
CA ASN A 11 -60.59 -49.77 -22.60
C ASN A 11 -61.28 -48.87 -23.61
N ALA A 12 -62.26 -48.13 -23.12
CA ALA A 12 -62.84 -47.03 -23.85
C ALA A 12 -61.79 -45.92 -24.03
N SER A 13 -61.47 -45.59 -25.27
CA SER A 13 -60.92 -44.28 -25.62
C SER A 13 -61.81 -43.74 -26.73
N THR A 14 -62.87 -43.06 -26.32
CA THR A 14 -63.71 -42.25 -27.19
C THR A 14 -62.83 -41.31 -28.01
N ALA A 15 -62.77 -41.53 -29.33
CA ALA A 15 -62.37 -40.49 -30.26
C ALA A 15 -63.45 -39.39 -30.18
N VAL A 16 -63.16 -38.33 -29.41
CA VAL A 16 -63.98 -37.11 -29.44
C VAL A 16 -63.71 -36.44 -30.77
N GLY A 17 -64.70 -36.47 -31.66
CA GLY A 17 -64.74 -35.58 -32.81
C GLY A 17 -64.67 -34.13 -32.34
N GLN A 18 -63.89 -33.32 -33.02
CA GLN A 18 -63.98 -31.86 -32.88
C GLN A 18 -64.53 -31.26 -34.16
N SER A 19 -65.78 -30.82 -34.07
CA SER A 19 -66.23 -29.62 -34.77
C SER A 19 -65.36 -28.44 -34.37
N GLN A 20 -64.87 -27.69 -35.34
CA GLN A 20 -64.14 -26.44 -35.15
C GLN A 20 -64.88 -25.49 -34.19
N PRO A 21 -64.13 -24.83 -33.29
CA PRO A 21 -64.21 -23.39 -33.23
C PRO A 21 -62.83 -22.76 -33.45
N SER A 22 -62.85 -21.64 -34.14
CA SER A 22 -61.72 -20.77 -34.45
C SER A 22 -61.08 -20.18 -33.19
N SER A 23 -60.20 -20.96 -32.56
CA SER A 23 -59.06 -20.52 -31.73
C SER A 23 -58.42 -21.76 -31.09
N SER A 24 -57.40 -22.31 -31.74
CA SER A 24 -56.47 -23.38 -31.33
C SER A 24 -56.81 -24.15 -30.04
N SER A 25 -57.39 -25.34 -30.13
CA SER A 25 -57.52 -26.24 -28.97
C SER A 25 -56.67 -27.50 -29.09
N VAL A 26 -55.62 -27.57 -28.27
CA VAL A 26 -54.96 -28.83 -27.88
C VAL A 26 -55.41 -29.14 -26.44
N LYS A 27 -56.07 -30.30 -26.23
CA LYS A 27 -56.56 -30.72 -24.91
C LYS A 27 -56.01 -32.10 -24.53
N TRP A 28 -55.14 -32.14 -23.51
CA TRP A 28 -54.65 -33.38 -22.92
C TRP A 28 -55.04 -33.43 -21.43
N ILE A 29 -55.80 -34.44 -21.00
CA ILE A 29 -56.25 -34.59 -19.60
C ILE A 29 -55.62 -35.85 -19.00
N ASN A 30 -55.00 -35.67 -17.83
CA ASN A 30 -54.38 -36.70 -16.99
C ASN A 30 -55.38 -37.09 -15.89
N HIS A 31 -55.33 -38.34 -15.41
CA HIS A 31 -55.81 -38.56 -14.05
C HIS A 31 -55.00 -39.53 -13.18
N ASN A 32 -53.99 -40.26 -13.68
CA ASN A 32 -53.03 -41.12 -12.92
C ASN A 32 -52.20 -42.04 -13.88
N SER A 33 -51.36 -41.59 -14.81
CA SER A 33 -49.97 -41.23 -14.51
C SER A 33 -49.16 -41.37 -15.80
N ARG A 34 -48.92 -40.25 -16.52
CA ARG A 34 -48.04 -40.08 -17.71
C ARG A 34 -48.67 -40.34 -19.09
N ILE A 35 -48.65 -39.30 -19.93
CA ILE A 35 -48.74 -39.42 -21.40
C ILE A 35 -47.31 -39.54 -21.91
N VAL A 36 -47.00 -40.59 -22.70
CA VAL A 36 -45.68 -40.79 -23.32
C VAL A 36 -45.77 -40.39 -24.78
N ILE A 37 -44.99 -39.38 -25.17
CA ILE A 37 -44.73 -39.06 -26.58
C ILE A 37 -43.35 -39.61 -26.87
N GLN A 38 -43.27 -40.64 -27.70
CA GLN A 38 -42.03 -41.31 -28.05
C GLN A 38 -41.70 -41.01 -29.51
N ALA A 39 -40.56 -40.37 -29.74
CA ALA A 39 -39.91 -40.40 -31.04
C ALA A 39 -39.04 -41.66 -31.06
N ASN A 40 -39.35 -42.61 -31.94
CA ASN A 40 -38.56 -43.82 -32.11
C ASN A 40 -37.39 -43.51 -33.04
N ASP A 41 -36.19 -43.93 -32.63
CA ASP A 41 -35.01 -43.97 -33.50
C ASP A 41 -35.26 -45.00 -34.60
N ASP A 42 -35.22 -44.57 -35.86
CA ASP A 42 -35.35 -45.45 -37.02
C ASP A 42 -34.00 -45.99 -37.50
N GLY A 43 -32.91 -45.67 -36.79
CA GLY A 43 -31.54 -46.09 -37.07
C GLY A 43 -30.84 -45.25 -38.14
N SER A 44 -31.46 -44.17 -38.62
CA SER A 44 -30.87 -43.24 -39.58
C SER A 44 -30.63 -41.87 -38.95
N ASN A 45 -29.49 -41.25 -39.25
CA ASN A 45 -28.96 -39.91 -38.87
C ASN A 45 -29.29 -39.26 -37.49
N HIS A 46 -29.94 -39.94 -36.53
CA HIS A 46 -30.32 -39.46 -35.20
C HIS A 46 -31.00 -38.07 -35.22
N ASP A 47 -31.67 -37.74 -36.32
CA ASP A 47 -32.43 -36.50 -36.43
C ASP A 47 -33.87 -36.66 -35.88
N GLU A 48 -34.21 -37.85 -35.41
CA GLU A 48 -35.49 -38.19 -34.82
C GLU A 48 -35.58 -37.59 -33.41
N GLY A 49 -36.58 -36.75 -33.20
CA GLY A 49 -36.76 -36.03 -31.96
C GLY A 49 -38.09 -35.31 -31.91
N ILE A 50 -38.45 -34.82 -30.73
CA ILE A 50 -39.67 -34.02 -30.57
C ILE A 50 -39.34 -32.58 -30.97
N GLN A 51 -40.05 -32.06 -31.97
CA GLN A 51 -39.89 -30.69 -32.45
C GLN A 51 -41.11 -29.85 -32.08
N PHE A 52 -40.83 -28.67 -31.53
CA PHE A 52 -41.80 -27.61 -31.32
C PHE A 52 -41.45 -26.47 -32.27
N GLY A 53 -42.43 -26.02 -33.06
CA GLY A 53 -42.23 -24.93 -34.00
C GLY A 53 -43.49 -24.09 -34.14
N ALA A 54 -43.31 -22.89 -34.70
CA ALA A 54 -44.41 -22.02 -35.07
C ALA A 54 -44.46 -21.93 -36.60
N GLY A 55 -45.66 -22.07 -37.15
CA GLY A 55 -45.97 -21.88 -38.56
C GLY A 55 -47.26 -21.08 -38.69
N GLY A 56 -47.48 -20.46 -39.85
CA GLY A 56 -48.73 -19.77 -40.12
C GLY A 56 -49.90 -20.74 -40.32
N SER A 57 -51.13 -20.27 -40.10
CA SER A 57 -52.35 -21.04 -40.39
C SER A 57 -52.48 -21.34 -41.89
N SER A 58 -53.16 -22.44 -42.23
CA SER A 58 -53.39 -22.90 -43.60
C SER A 58 -53.75 -21.74 -44.55
N GLY A 59 -52.89 -21.51 -45.55
CA GLY A 59 -53.02 -20.42 -46.53
C GLY A 59 -52.04 -19.25 -46.35
N SER A 60 -51.27 -19.21 -45.26
CA SER A 60 -50.17 -18.23 -45.09
C SER A 60 -48.81 -18.84 -45.45
N SER A 61 -48.00 -18.14 -46.24
CA SER A 61 -46.70 -18.60 -46.77
C SER A 61 -45.56 -18.59 -45.73
N LEU A 62 -45.88 -18.59 -44.43
CA LEU A 62 -44.86 -18.52 -43.39
C LEU A 62 -44.26 -19.92 -43.19
N PRO A 63 -42.96 -20.13 -43.48
CA PRO A 63 -42.33 -21.43 -43.32
C PRO A 63 -42.38 -21.85 -41.85
N TYR A 64 -42.58 -23.15 -41.61
CA TYR A 64 -42.46 -23.73 -40.27
C TYR A 64 -41.09 -23.37 -39.70
N ARG A 65 -41.08 -22.69 -38.56
CA ARG A 65 -39.87 -22.32 -37.83
C ARG A 65 -39.76 -23.18 -36.58
N GLN A 66 -38.75 -24.04 -36.52
CA GLN A 66 -38.42 -24.78 -35.31
C GLN A 66 -37.99 -23.81 -34.21
N ILE A 67 -38.62 -23.91 -33.03
CA ILE A 67 -38.33 -23.08 -31.85
C ILE A 67 -37.61 -23.91 -30.78
N MET A 68 -37.99 -25.17 -30.59
CA MET A 68 -37.36 -26.08 -29.63
C MET A 68 -37.29 -27.49 -30.21
N ARG A 69 -36.23 -28.23 -29.89
CA ARG A 69 -36.06 -29.63 -30.29
C ARG A 69 -35.49 -30.46 -29.15
N LEU A 70 -36.06 -31.63 -28.91
CA LEU A 70 -35.54 -32.65 -28.01
C LEU A 70 -35.05 -33.80 -28.89
N ARG A 71 -33.75 -34.06 -28.88
CA ARG A 71 -33.15 -35.16 -29.63
C ARG A 71 -33.25 -36.47 -28.84
N TYR A 72 -33.20 -37.60 -29.56
CA TYR A 72 -33.17 -38.92 -28.96
C TYR A 72 -32.02 -39.12 -27.94
N ASN A 73 -30.86 -38.50 -28.18
CA ASN A 73 -29.71 -38.55 -27.27
C ASN A 73 -29.90 -37.73 -25.96
N GLY A 74 -31.06 -37.11 -25.75
CA GLY A 74 -31.40 -36.34 -24.55
C GLY A 74 -31.02 -34.86 -24.62
N ASN A 75 -30.44 -34.38 -25.73
CA ASN A 75 -30.11 -32.97 -25.89
C ASN A 75 -31.36 -32.13 -26.23
N VAL A 76 -31.49 -30.98 -25.55
CA VAL A 76 -32.55 -30.01 -25.75
C VAL A 76 -31.99 -28.76 -26.41
N GLY A 77 -32.46 -28.44 -27.62
CA GLY A 77 -32.18 -27.20 -28.32
C GLY A 77 -33.33 -26.21 -28.19
N ILE A 78 -33.05 -24.95 -27.87
CA ILE A 78 -33.99 -23.82 -27.97
C ILE A 78 -33.39 -22.82 -28.95
N GLY A 79 -34.08 -22.51 -30.04
CA GLY A 79 -33.58 -21.67 -31.12
C GLY A 79 -32.66 -22.39 -32.12
N THR A 80 -32.29 -23.65 -31.88
CA THR A 80 -31.35 -24.41 -32.71
C THR A 80 -31.84 -25.82 -33.08
N GLY A 81 -31.54 -26.26 -34.30
CA GLY A 81 -31.79 -27.61 -34.81
C GLY A 81 -30.80 -28.66 -34.30
N ASN A 82 -29.59 -28.24 -33.94
CA ASN A 82 -28.46 -29.13 -33.72
C ASN A 82 -27.82 -28.84 -32.34
N PRO A 83 -28.50 -29.17 -31.22
CA PRO A 83 -27.94 -28.96 -29.89
C PRO A 83 -26.67 -29.78 -29.65
N ALA A 84 -25.55 -29.10 -29.37
CA ALA A 84 -24.25 -29.72 -29.11
C ALA A 84 -24.10 -30.24 -27.67
N GLU A 85 -24.93 -29.76 -26.75
CA GLU A 85 -24.92 -30.09 -25.33
C GLU A 85 -26.33 -30.42 -24.83
N ARG A 86 -26.43 -30.95 -23.59
CA ARG A 86 -27.72 -31.36 -22.98
C ARG A 86 -28.77 -30.26 -23.01
N LEU A 87 -28.37 -29.00 -22.84
CA LEU A 87 -29.21 -27.83 -23.09
C LEU A 87 -28.41 -26.81 -23.94
N HIS A 88 -28.83 -26.59 -25.18
CA HIS A 88 -28.27 -25.58 -26.07
C HIS A 88 -29.34 -24.53 -26.39
N VAL A 89 -29.15 -23.30 -25.90
CA VAL A 89 -30.01 -22.16 -26.24
C VAL A 89 -29.27 -21.27 -27.23
N GLU A 90 -29.75 -21.21 -28.47
CA GLU A 90 -29.28 -20.27 -29.49
C GLU A 90 -30.08 -18.97 -29.38
N GLY A 91 -29.57 -18.05 -28.55
CA GLY A 91 -30.21 -16.78 -28.21
C GLY A 91 -29.95 -16.36 -26.76
N ARG A 92 -30.54 -15.23 -26.32
CA ARG A 92 -30.45 -14.79 -24.92
C ARG A 92 -31.46 -15.53 -24.05
N MET A 93 -31.03 -16.06 -22.91
CA MET A 93 -31.91 -16.62 -21.88
C MET A 93 -32.26 -15.54 -20.84
N ARG A 94 -33.54 -15.33 -20.57
CA ARG A 94 -34.01 -14.50 -19.43
C ARG A 94 -34.27 -15.41 -18.24
N VAL A 95 -33.40 -15.36 -17.24
CA VAL A 95 -33.66 -15.95 -15.91
C VAL A 95 -34.25 -14.86 -15.03
N GLY A 96 -35.47 -15.06 -14.53
CA GLY A 96 -36.24 -14.04 -13.80
C GLY A 96 -37.00 -14.62 -12.61
N GLY A 97 -37.40 -13.73 -11.69
CA GLY A 97 -37.98 -14.10 -10.39
C GLY A 97 -37.13 -13.58 -9.23
N SER A 98 -37.64 -13.71 -8.00
CA SER A 98 -37.01 -13.14 -6.81
C SER A 98 -35.68 -13.81 -6.41
N ASN A 99 -35.41 -15.01 -6.94
CA ASN A 99 -34.17 -15.79 -6.79
C ASN A 99 -33.58 -16.18 -8.15
N ALA A 100 -33.59 -15.25 -9.11
CA ALA A 100 -33.12 -15.53 -10.45
C ALA A 100 -31.59 -15.74 -10.48
N GLY A 101 -31.18 -16.94 -10.87
CA GLY A 101 -29.79 -17.26 -11.17
C GLY A 101 -29.64 -18.66 -11.73
N LEU A 102 -28.43 -18.96 -12.19
CA LEU A 102 -28.05 -20.29 -12.62
C LEU A 102 -27.35 -20.99 -11.44
N TRP A 103 -27.93 -22.10 -11.01
CA TRP A 103 -27.32 -23.03 -10.06
C TRP A 103 -26.66 -24.18 -10.81
N ILE A 104 -25.45 -24.53 -10.39
CA ILE A 104 -24.71 -25.72 -10.82
C ILE A 104 -24.29 -26.45 -9.55
N GLU A 105 -24.97 -27.56 -9.25
CA GLU A 105 -24.71 -28.39 -8.07
C GLU A 105 -23.72 -29.51 -8.43
N ALA A 106 -22.66 -29.67 -7.65
CA ALA A 106 -21.68 -30.74 -7.80
C ALA A 106 -21.24 -31.28 -6.44
N GLY A 107 -21.93 -32.32 -5.95
CA GLY A 107 -21.65 -32.92 -4.65
C GLY A 107 -22.03 -32.00 -3.49
N THR A 108 -21.05 -31.55 -2.70
CA THR A 108 -21.22 -30.59 -1.59
C THR A 108 -20.89 -29.14 -1.96
N HIS A 109 -20.67 -28.86 -3.26
CA HIS A 109 -20.34 -27.53 -3.75
C HIS A 109 -21.42 -27.07 -4.72
N ASP A 110 -21.97 -25.90 -4.44
CA ASP A 110 -22.94 -25.25 -5.33
C ASP A 110 -22.28 -24.01 -5.93
N TRP A 111 -22.19 -23.97 -7.25
CA TRP A 111 -21.83 -22.77 -8.00
C TRP A 111 -23.11 -22.02 -8.37
N PHE A 112 -23.20 -20.76 -7.96
CA PHE A 112 -24.33 -19.90 -8.32
C PHE A 112 -23.85 -18.61 -8.97
N VAL A 113 -24.48 -18.27 -10.10
CA VAL A 113 -24.34 -16.98 -10.79
C VAL A 113 -25.73 -16.35 -10.92
N GLY A 114 -25.99 -15.31 -10.13
CA GLY A 114 -27.28 -14.63 -10.14
C GLY A 114 -27.47 -13.66 -9.00
N ARG A 115 -28.72 -13.25 -8.77
CA ARG A 115 -29.14 -12.39 -7.67
C ARG A 115 -29.67 -13.26 -6.53
N THR A 116 -29.17 -13.08 -5.31
CA THR A 116 -29.71 -13.75 -4.11
C THR A 116 -30.69 -12.85 -3.35
N HIS A 117 -31.72 -13.46 -2.74
CA HIS A 117 -32.85 -12.77 -2.11
C HIS A 117 -32.61 -12.22 -0.70
N ASN A 118 -31.51 -12.57 -0.04
CA ASN A 118 -31.31 -12.25 1.37
C ASN A 118 -30.53 -10.95 1.61
N SER A 119 -30.91 -9.86 0.93
CA SER A 119 -30.56 -8.44 1.24
C SER A 119 -29.68 -7.64 0.25
N GLY A 120 -29.59 -8.01 -1.04
CA GLY A 120 -28.91 -7.12 -2.00
C GLY A 120 -29.04 -7.50 -3.46
N SER A 121 -29.22 -6.50 -4.33
CA SER A 121 -29.27 -6.66 -5.80
C SER A 121 -27.89 -6.88 -6.43
N ALA A 122 -27.04 -7.70 -5.82
CA ALA A 122 -25.67 -7.94 -6.26
C ALA A 122 -25.58 -9.16 -7.21
N LEU A 123 -24.64 -9.11 -8.16
CA LEU A 123 -24.17 -10.30 -8.86
C LEU A 123 -23.15 -11.00 -7.97
N ARG A 124 -23.35 -12.30 -7.74
CA ARG A 124 -22.45 -13.10 -6.90
C ARG A 124 -21.88 -14.28 -7.65
N PHE A 125 -20.65 -14.62 -7.29
CA PHE A 125 -20.03 -15.90 -7.57
C PHE A 125 -19.91 -16.62 -6.23
N TYR A 126 -20.78 -17.61 -6.04
CA TYR A 126 -20.91 -18.35 -4.79
C TYR A 126 -20.27 -19.73 -4.93
N ASN A 127 -19.50 -20.13 -3.92
CA ASN A 127 -19.04 -21.49 -3.71
C ASN A 127 -18.86 -21.67 -2.20
N ASN A 128 -19.87 -22.25 -1.53
CA ASN A 128 -19.94 -22.39 -0.07
C ASN A 128 -19.70 -21.07 0.71
N GLY A 129 -20.08 -19.94 0.09
CA GLY A 129 -19.82 -18.57 0.56
C GLY A 129 -19.66 -17.59 -0.61
N ASP A 130 -19.79 -16.28 -0.34
CA ASP A 130 -19.57 -15.22 -1.34
C ASP A 130 -18.06 -15.13 -1.66
N GLN A 131 -17.62 -15.61 -2.84
CA GLN A 131 -16.22 -15.53 -3.28
C GLN A 131 -15.93 -14.22 -4.00
N MET A 132 -16.87 -13.78 -4.85
CA MET A 132 -16.86 -12.46 -5.48
C MET A 132 -18.26 -11.88 -5.48
N THR A 133 -18.38 -10.61 -5.10
CA THR A 133 -19.64 -9.86 -5.13
C THR A 133 -19.45 -8.57 -5.90
N LEU A 134 -20.28 -8.35 -6.92
CA LEU A 134 -20.48 -7.04 -7.54
C LEU A 134 -21.81 -6.47 -7.08
N SER A 135 -21.75 -5.48 -6.19
CA SER A 135 -22.91 -4.84 -5.58
C SER A 135 -23.60 -3.88 -6.56
N ALA A 136 -24.88 -3.60 -6.31
CA ALA A 136 -25.69 -2.73 -7.18
C ALA A 136 -25.18 -1.27 -7.26
N ASP A 137 -24.38 -0.86 -6.29
CA ASP A 137 -23.71 0.45 -6.20
C ASP A 137 -22.31 0.46 -6.87
N GLY A 138 -21.94 -0.62 -7.57
CA GLY A 138 -20.69 -0.74 -8.32
C GLY A 138 -19.47 -1.13 -7.50
N ARG A 139 -19.65 -1.67 -6.28
CA ARG A 139 -18.54 -2.18 -5.45
C ARG A 139 -18.20 -3.62 -5.80
N LEU A 140 -16.91 -3.93 -5.94
CA LEU A 140 -16.37 -5.29 -6.08
C LEU A 140 -15.77 -5.74 -4.75
N SER A 141 -16.24 -6.85 -4.21
CA SER A 141 -15.70 -7.49 -3.02
C SER A 141 -15.17 -8.88 -3.37
N LEU A 142 -13.98 -9.22 -2.89
CA LEU A 142 -13.35 -10.54 -3.04
C LEU A 142 -13.19 -11.17 -1.65
N GLY A 143 -13.79 -12.35 -1.42
CA GLY A 143 -13.70 -13.09 -0.17
C GLY A 143 -14.46 -12.49 1.03
N ILE A 144 -15.49 -11.67 0.79
CA ILE A 144 -16.27 -10.99 1.84
C ILE A 144 -17.75 -11.29 1.66
N SER A 145 -18.39 -11.81 2.72
CA SER A 145 -19.85 -11.98 2.76
C SER A 145 -20.55 -10.63 2.88
N THR A 146 -21.52 -10.39 1.99
CA THR A 146 -22.36 -9.18 1.95
C THR A 146 -23.01 -8.79 3.29
N ALA A 147 -23.15 -9.73 4.23
CA ALA A 147 -23.73 -9.49 5.55
C ALA A 147 -22.86 -8.64 6.48
N THR A 148 -21.57 -8.41 6.18
CA THR A 148 -20.64 -7.67 7.07
C THR A 148 -20.20 -6.31 6.55
N ALA A 149 -20.61 -5.90 5.35
CA ALA A 149 -20.07 -4.72 4.66
C ALA A 149 -20.99 -3.49 4.74
N SER A 150 -21.38 -3.04 5.95
CA SER A 150 -22.25 -1.86 6.07
C SER A 150 -21.56 -0.50 6.17
N ASN A 151 -20.26 -0.36 6.43
CA ASN A 151 -19.66 0.97 6.68
C ASN A 151 -18.34 1.30 5.96
N SER A 152 -17.83 0.45 5.06
CA SER A 152 -16.61 0.78 4.29
C SER A 152 -16.98 1.49 2.98
N LEU A 153 -16.56 2.75 2.82
CA LEU A 153 -16.76 3.52 1.59
C LEU A 153 -15.94 2.97 0.40
N ALA A 154 -15.06 2.00 0.60
CA ALA A 154 -14.21 1.44 -0.44
C ALA A 154 -15.02 0.73 -1.55
N LYS A 155 -14.64 0.94 -2.81
CA LYS A 155 -15.24 0.25 -3.96
C LYS A 155 -14.62 -1.10 -4.27
N PHE A 156 -13.41 -1.34 -3.74
CA PHE A 156 -12.71 -2.61 -3.83
C PHE A 156 -12.28 -3.03 -2.43
N THR A 157 -12.54 -4.27 -2.04
CA THR A 157 -12.14 -4.80 -0.73
C THR A 157 -11.74 -6.25 -0.85
N VAL A 158 -10.58 -6.57 -0.28
CA VAL A 158 -10.01 -7.93 -0.13
C VAL A 158 -9.89 -8.20 1.36
N LYS A 159 -10.39 -9.34 1.84
CA LYS A 159 -10.27 -9.76 3.24
C LYS A 159 -9.38 -10.99 3.33
N SER A 160 -8.41 -10.95 4.24
CA SER A 160 -7.51 -12.08 4.55
C SER A 160 -6.70 -12.59 3.34
N GLY A 161 -6.42 -11.73 2.37
CA GLY A 161 -5.63 -12.05 1.19
C GLY A 161 -4.82 -10.87 0.69
N ASP A 162 -3.79 -11.16 -0.10
CA ASP A 162 -2.89 -10.17 -0.64
C ASP A 162 -3.40 -9.57 -1.96
N ILE A 163 -2.92 -8.37 -2.29
CA ILE A 163 -3.02 -7.83 -3.63
C ILE A 163 -1.63 -7.93 -4.26
N HIS A 164 -1.43 -8.95 -5.08
CA HIS A 164 -0.17 -9.17 -5.83
C HIS A 164 -0.28 -8.55 -7.23
N LEU A 165 0.73 -7.77 -7.63
CA LEU A 165 0.83 -7.17 -8.97
C LEU A 165 2.16 -7.56 -9.63
N GLU A 166 2.10 -8.28 -10.75
CA GLU A 166 3.28 -8.67 -11.52
C GLU A 166 3.53 -7.68 -12.66
N GLY A 167 4.69 -7.00 -12.64
CA GLY A 167 5.07 -6.03 -13.68
C GLY A 167 4.19 -4.77 -13.72
N GLY A 168 3.34 -4.55 -12.71
CA GLY A 168 2.42 -3.43 -12.62
C GLY A 168 2.83 -2.36 -11.61
N ALA A 169 1.97 -1.36 -11.45
CA ALA A 169 2.12 -0.29 -10.45
C ALA A 169 0.77 0.04 -9.82
N PHE A 170 0.78 0.40 -8.53
CA PHE A 170 -0.33 1.12 -7.91
C PHE A 170 -0.19 2.61 -8.22
N SER A 171 -1.20 3.21 -8.86
CA SER A 171 -1.22 4.64 -9.17
C SER A 171 -2.51 5.29 -8.68
N SER A 172 -2.41 6.54 -8.23
CA SER A 172 -3.54 7.35 -7.79
C SER A 172 -3.31 8.80 -8.22
N HIS A 173 -4.37 9.46 -8.69
CA HIS A 173 -4.35 10.90 -8.94
C HIS A 173 -4.50 11.72 -7.64
N GLY A 174 -4.84 11.05 -6.53
CA GLY A 174 -4.92 11.63 -5.19
C GLY A 174 -4.07 10.86 -4.19
N THR A 175 -4.38 10.99 -2.90
CA THR A 175 -3.63 10.29 -1.85
C THR A 175 -3.86 8.78 -1.88
N LEU A 176 -2.78 8.01 -1.75
CA LEU A 176 -2.83 6.60 -1.42
C LEU A 176 -2.56 6.43 0.08
N ASN A 177 -3.60 6.09 0.84
CA ASN A 177 -3.50 5.93 2.28
C ASN A 177 -3.21 4.47 2.65
N PHE A 178 -2.07 4.21 3.28
CA PHE A 178 -1.79 2.95 3.96
C PHE A 178 -1.99 3.16 5.46
N ARG A 179 -2.87 2.36 6.07
CA ARG A 179 -3.22 2.45 7.50
C ARG A 179 -2.95 1.09 8.14
N PRO A 180 -1.71 0.80 8.56
CA PRO A 180 -1.46 -0.38 9.37
C PRO A 180 -2.17 -0.22 10.72
N ASP A 181 -2.50 -1.34 11.38
CA ASP A 181 -2.94 -1.37 12.79
C ASP A 181 -4.26 -0.61 13.03
N THR A 182 -5.24 -0.73 12.12
CA THR A 182 -6.54 -0.03 12.26
C THR A 182 -7.40 -0.54 13.40
N ASP A 183 -7.15 -1.75 13.87
CA ASP A 183 -7.74 -2.37 15.06
C ASP A 183 -6.91 -2.13 16.34
N ASN A 184 -5.74 -1.49 16.21
CA ASN A 184 -4.93 -0.97 17.31
C ASN A 184 -4.43 -2.09 18.25
N SER A 185 -4.08 -3.24 17.68
CA SER A 185 -3.44 -4.40 18.34
C SER A 185 -1.92 -4.26 18.45
N GLY A 186 -1.30 -3.36 17.69
CA GLY A 186 0.13 -3.07 17.76
C GLY A 186 1.03 -4.03 16.99
N ASP A 187 0.47 -4.97 16.24
CA ASP A 187 1.16 -6.05 15.52
C ASP A 187 1.35 -5.78 14.02
N ASP A 188 0.68 -4.78 13.46
CA ASP A 188 0.71 -4.47 12.04
C ASP A 188 1.77 -3.41 11.64
N ALA A 189 2.25 -3.43 10.41
CA ALA A 189 3.14 -2.38 9.89
C ALA A 189 3.09 -2.28 8.37
N ILE A 190 3.52 -1.14 7.83
CA ILE A 190 3.85 -1.06 6.40
C ILE A 190 5.28 -1.57 6.26
N VAL A 191 5.46 -2.68 5.54
CA VAL A 191 6.75 -3.35 5.38
C VAL A 191 7.12 -3.41 3.90
N PHE A 192 8.37 -3.09 3.60
CA PHE A 192 8.97 -3.26 2.30
C PHE A 192 10.01 -4.37 2.39
N LYS A 193 9.90 -5.36 1.49
CA LYS A 193 10.79 -6.52 1.44
C LYS A 193 11.52 -6.59 0.10
N ASN A 194 12.64 -7.28 0.09
CA ASN A 194 13.33 -7.67 -1.14
C ASN A 194 12.82 -9.02 -1.67
N ASN A 195 13.38 -9.49 -2.80
CA ASN A 195 13.02 -10.78 -3.41
C ASN A 195 13.33 -12.01 -2.53
N ALA A 196 14.11 -11.84 -1.46
CA ALA A 196 14.43 -12.89 -0.49
C ALA A 196 13.53 -12.80 0.76
N GLU A 197 12.41 -12.06 0.69
CA GLU A 197 11.48 -11.84 1.79
C GLU A 197 12.09 -11.17 3.03
N THR A 198 13.27 -10.57 2.90
CA THR A 198 13.90 -9.81 3.98
C THR A 198 13.33 -8.39 4.02
N GLU A 199 12.89 -7.97 5.20
CA GLU A 199 12.48 -6.58 5.47
C GLU A 199 13.66 -5.61 5.28
N THR A 200 13.47 -4.62 4.41
CA THR A 200 14.48 -3.60 4.09
C THR A 200 14.08 -2.23 4.63
N MET A 201 12.78 -1.95 4.71
CA MET A 201 12.22 -0.72 5.28
C MET A 201 10.86 -1.01 5.94
N ARG A 202 10.56 -0.24 6.99
CA ARG A 202 9.29 -0.32 7.71
C ARG A 202 8.79 1.05 8.14
N ILE A 203 7.48 1.21 8.19
CA ILE A 203 6.79 2.20 9.02
C ILE A 203 6.12 1.44 10.16
N HIS A 204 6.67 1.57 11.37
CA HIS A 204 6.23 0.84 12.56
C HIS A 204 4.96 1.47 13.15
N THR A 205 4.18 0.70 13.91
CA THR A 205 3.00 1.16 14.68
C THR A 205 3.24 2.40 15.55
N ASN A 206 4.48 2.64 16.02
CA ASN A 206 4.84 3.83 16.80
C ASN A 206 5.13 5.08 15.93
N ASN A 207 4.81 5.01 14.63
CA ASN A 207 5.04 6.04 13.63
C ASN A 207 6.53 6.36 13.38
N ASN A 208 7.42 5.41 13.63
CA ASN A 208 8.84 5.52 13.28
C ASN A 208 9.13 4.77 11.98
N VAL A 209 10.07 5.31 11.21
CA VAL A 209 10.57 4.70 9.98
C VAL A 209 11.90 3.99 10.27
N GLY A 210 11.96 2.69 9.98
CA GLY A 210 13.18 1.89 10.04
C GLY A 210 13.70 1.60 8.63
N ILE A 211 15.00 1.75 8.40
CA ILE A 211 15.70 1.28 7.20
C ILE A 211 16.82 0.34 7.65
N GLY A 212 16.77 -0.91 7.23
CA GLY A 212 17.69 -1.96 7.70
C GLY A 212 17.48 -2.40 9.16
N THR A 213 16.36 -2.03 9.77
CA THR A 213 15.98 -2.43 11.14
C THR A 213 14.46 -2.51 11.29
N ASN A 214 13.97 -3.53 12.00
CA ASN A 214 12.55 -3.70 12.32
C ASN A 214 12.15 -3.07 13.66
N ASN A 215 13.11 -2.58 14.45
CA ASN A 215 12.90 -1.93 15.75
C ASN A 215 13.49 -0.50 15.76
N PRO A 216 12.87 0.46 15.05
CA PRO A 216 13.36 1.83 14.97
C PRO A 216 13.22 2.57 16.31
N LEU A 217 14.36 3.04 16.84
CA LEU A 217 14.46 3.74 18.14
C LEU A 217 14.29 5.27 18.04
N ALA A 218 14.13 5.79 16.82
CA ALA A 218 13.91 7.19 16.51
C ALA A 218 12.95 7.32 15.32
N LYS A 219 12.43 8.54 15.08
CA LYS A 219 11.49 8.80 13.98
C LYS A 219 11.97 8.32 12.62
N LEU A 220 13.28 8.45 12.38
CA LEU A 220 13.98 7.79 11.30
C LEU A 220 15.20 7.09 11.89
N HIS A 221 15.26 5.77 11.77
CA HIS A 221 16.40 4.95 12.19
C HIS A 221 16.95 4.19 10.99
N VAL A 222 18.15 4.55 10.56
CA VAL A 222 18.89 3.82 9.53
C VAL A 222 19.97 2.99 10.21
N ASN A 223 19.83 1.67 10.15
CA ASN A 223 20.88 0.75 10.58
C ASN A 223 21.84 0.52 9.41
N GLY A 224 22.81 1.43 9.26
CA GLY A 224 23.75 1.44 8.14
C GLY A 224 24.15 2.87 7.76
N THR A 225 24.51 3.06 6.50
CA THR A 225 24.97 4.37 5.98
C THR A 225 23.84 5.11 5.28
N ALA A 226 23.64 6.39 5.62
CA ALA A 226 22.76 7.29 4.90
C ALA A 226 23.58 8.29 4.06
N LYS A 227 23.34 8.33 2.74
CA LYS A 227 23.93 9.34 1.84
C LYS A 227 22.92 10.44 1.60
N LEU A 228 23.26 11.67 1.99
CA LEU A 228 22.45 12.86 1.76
C LEU A 228 23.09 13.69 0.64
N ALA A 229 22.36 13.92 -0.45
CA ALA A 229 22.85 14.75 -1.56
C ALA A 229 22.61 16.25 -1.35
N GLY A 230 21.75 16.60 -0.40
CA GLY A 230 21.43 17.99 -0.02
C GLY A 230 21.84 18.33 1.40
N ALA A 231 21.42 19.50 1.87
CA ALA A 231 21.69 19.96 3.23
C ALA A 231 20.91 19.14 4.27
N LEU A 232 21.59 18.76 5.35
CA LEU A 232 20.97 18.30 6.58
C LEU A 232 20.73 19.52 7.48
N THR A 233 19.47 19.84 7.78
CA THR A 233 19.11 20.94 8.68
C THR A 233 18.55 20.38 9.98
N GLY A 234 18.96 20.97 11.10
CA GLY A 234 18.54 20.57 12.43
C GLY A 234 19.16 21.46 13.50
N THR A 235 18.63 21.40 14.72
CA THR A 235 19.13 22.22 15.85
C THR A 235 20.40 21.65 16.46
N SER A 236 20.59 20.33 16.38
CA SER A 236 21.73 19.62 16.95
C SER A 236 22.02 18.34 16.17
N ALA A 237 23.29 17.96 16.09
CA ALA A 237 23.72 16.67 15.56
C ALA A 237 24.78 16.07 16.51
N ASN A 238 24.60 14.80 16.86
CA ASN A 238 25.53 14.05 17.71
C ASN A 238 26.27 13.03 16.83
N PHE A 239 27.60 13.11 16.81
CA PHE A 239 28.46 12.17 16.09
C PHE A 239 29.34 11.47 17.11
N SER A 240 29.29 10.14 17.16
CA SER A 240 30.18 9.31 18.00
C SER A 240 31.55 9.07 17.37
N GLY A 241 31.72 9.46 16.10
CA GLY A 241 32.94 9.28 15.32
C GLY A 241 33.45 10.59 14.71
N SER A 242 34.34 10.47 13.73
CA SER A 242 34.95 11.63 13.07
C SER A 242 33.97 12.35 12.14
N VAL A 243 34.13 13.67 12.04
CA VAL A 243 33.45 14.52 11.06
C VAL A 243 34.48 14.93 10.02
N GLN A 244 34.27 14.50 8.77
CA GLN A 244 35.08 14.93 7.62
C GLN A 244 34.29 15.96 6.83
N ALA A 245 34.88 17.12 6.60
CA ALA A 245 34.28 18.20 5.84
C ALA A 245 35.34 18.95 5.03
N ASN A 246 35.01 19.34 3.81
CA ASN A 246 35.88 20.21 3.00
C ASN A 246 35.89 21.65 3.52
N SER A 247 34.79 22.09 4.15
CA SER A 247 34.64 23.42 4.74
C SER A 247 33.71 23.34 5.95
N LEU A 248 34.04 24.09 7.00
CA LEU A 248 33.25 24.22 8.22
C LEU A 248 33.14 25.71 8.59
N THR A 249 31.93 26.26 8.52
CA THR A 249 31.63 27.62 8.97
C THR A 249 31.00 27.57 10.35
N LEU A 250 31.60 28.28 11.30
CA LEU A 250 31.12 28.38 12.67
C LEU A 250 30.57 29.77 12.94
N ASN A 251 29.39 29.85 13.53
CA ASN A 251 28.83 31.13 14.00
C ASN A 251 29.47 31.48 15.34
N VAL A 252 30.48 32.34 15.32
CA VAL A 252 31.36 32.65 16.44
C VAL A 252 30.91 33.84 17.31
N GLY A 253 29.81 34.52 16.97
CA GLY A 253 29.38 35.74 17.66
C GLY A 253 30.31 36.91 17.37
N SER A 254 30.85 37.56 18.42
CA SER A 254 31.80 38.67 18.27
C SER A 254 33.22 38.16 18.10
N PHE A 255 33.90 38.65 17.07
CA PHE A 255 35.34 38.45 16.90
C PHE A 255 36.12 39.41 17.85
N PRO A 256 37.32 39.07 18.32
CA PRO A 256 37.99 39.78 19.41
C PRO A 256 38.66 41.12 19.07
N ASP A 257 38.33 41.76 17.94
CA ASP A 257 38.86 43.08 17.52
C ASP A 257 38.80 44.18 18.61
N TYR A 258 37.93 44.02 19.62
CA TYR A 258 37.87 44.90 20.78
C TYR A 258 39.17 44.95 21.60
N VAL A 259 40.07 43.97 21.50
CA VAL A 259 41.38 43.97 22.17
C VAL A 259 42.23 45.15 21.72
N PHE A 260 42.05 45.62 20.48
CA PHE A 260 42.77 46.78 19.94
C PHE A 260 42.08 48.13 20.20
N ALA A 261 40.97 48.14 20.94
CA ALA A 261 40.29 49.39 21.30
C ALA A 261 41.19 50.26 22.20
N LYS A 262 41.13 51.59 22.03
CA LYS A 262 41.94 52.54 22.83
C LYS A 262 41.75 52.41 24.34
N ASN A 263 40.58 51.95 24.77
CA ASN A 263 40.19 51.76 26.16
C ASN A 263 40.19 50.28 26.57
N TYR A 264 40.87 49.41 25.81
CA TYR A 264 41.05 48.02 26.23
C TYR A 264 41.98 47.97 27.46
N ASP A 265 41.48 47.39 28.54
CA ASP A 265 42.24 47.22 29.78
C ASP A 265 43.14 45.98 29.67
N LEU A 266 44.32 46.18 29.07
CA LEU A 266 45.32 45.13 28.94
C LEU A 266 45.93 44.84 30.31
N MET A 267 45.65 43.66 30.86
CA MET A 267 46.21 43.19 32.12
C MET A 267 47.75 43.23 32.08
N PRO A 268 48.44 43.96 32.98
CA PRO A 268 49.91 43.98 33.04
C PRO A 268 50.51 42.58 33.23
N LEU A 269 51.69 42.33 32.68
CA LEU A 269 52.33 41.00 32.73
C LEU A 269 52.56 40.52 34.16
N GLU A 270 52.83 41.43 35.10
CA GLU A 270 52.98 41.11 36.52
C GLU A 270 51.68 40.57 37.13
N GLN A 271 50.53 41.11 36.70
CA GLN A 271 49.22 40.61 37.12
C GLN A 271 48.86 39.29 36.43
N VAL A 272 49.23 39.13 35.15
CA VAL A 272 49.07 37.86 34.43
C VAL A 272 49.88 36.76 35.12
N GLU A 273 51.13 37.03 35.50
CA GLU A 273 51.99 36.10 36.24
C GLU A 273 51.37 35.72 37.59
N ALA A 274 50.91 36.71 38.37
CA ALA A 274 50.22 36.45 39.62
C ALA A 274 48.97 35.58 39.43
N TYR A 275 48.19 35.83 38.37
CA TYR A 275 47.01 35.03 38.03
C TYR A 275 47.37 33.59 37.67
N ILE A 276 48.39 33.38 36.84
CA ILE A 276 48.86 32.05 36.46
C ILE A 276 49.37 31.28 37.69
N ASN A 277 50.10 31.94 38.58
CA ASN A 277 50.59 31.32 39.80
C ASN A 277 49.45 30.92 40.76
N ALA A 278 48.37 31.70 40.81
CA ALA A 278 47.21 31.41 41.66
C ALA A 278 46.23 30.39 41.05
N HIS A 279 46.07 30.39 39.71
CA HIS A 279 44.98 29.67 39.04
C HIS A 279 45.45 28.56 38.08
N HIS A 280 46.73 28.54 37.71
CA HIS A 280 47.36 27.58 36.79
C HIS A 280 46.74 27.56 35.38
N HIS A 281 46.12 28.65 34.94
CA HIS A 281 45.67 28.86 33.57
C HIS A 281 45.64 30.36 33.24
N LEU A 282 45.53 30.70 31.96
CA LEU A 282 45.39 32.09 31.52
C LEU A 282 44.03 32.69 31.91
N PRO A 283 43.95 34.02 32.12
CA PRO A 283 42.68 34.71 32.29
C PRO A 283 41.70 34.42 31.15
N LYS A 284 40.41 34.26 31.48
CA LYS A 284 39.30 33.90 30.56
C LYS A 284 39.36 32.50 29.95
N VAL A 285 40.49 31.78 30.07
CA VAL A 285 40.59 30.37 29.65
C VAL A 285 40.02 29.46 30.72
N PRO A 286 39.08 28.55 30.39
CA PRO A 286 38.53 27.63 31.37
C PRO A 286 39.57 26.61 31.85
N LYS A 287 39.37 26.09 33.07
CA LYS A 287 40.20 25.03 33.63
C LYS A 287 40.07 23.73 32.82
N ALA A 288 41.18 23.00 32.70
CA ALA A 288 41.25 21.71 32.00
C ALA A 288 40.15 20.73 32.48
N ALA A 289 40.00 20.56 33.80
CA ALA A 289 39.00 19.67 34.37
C ALA A 289 37.55 19.97 33.94
N LYS A 290 37.22 21.23 33.63
CA LYS A 290 35.90 21.60 33.10
C LYS A 290 35.76 21.17 31.64
N VAL A 291 36.78 21.45 30.83
CA VAL A 291 36.80 21.11 29.39
C VAL A 291 36.80 19.60 29.17
N GLU A 292 37.50 18.83 30.00
CA GLU A 292 37.53 17.37 29.94
C GLU A 292 36.16 16.73 30.24
N LYS A 293 35.37 17.34 31.12
CA LYS A 293 34.06 16.82 31.53
C LYS A 293 32.92 17.29 30.63
N GLU A 294 32.92 18.56 30.24
CA GLU A 294 31.80 19.21 29.55
C GLU A 294 32.07 19.40 28.05
N GLY A 295 33.33 19.24 27.61
CA GLY A 295 33.78 19.68 26.30
C GLY A 295 33.88 21.20 26.22
N MET A 296 34.25 21.70 25.05
CA MET A 296 34.26 23.13 24.76
C MET A 296 33.88 23.36 23.30
N ASN A 297 33.12 24.40 23.06
CA ASN A 297 32.67 24.73 21.72
C ASN A 297 33.88 25.20 20.87
N VAL A 298 34.12 24.56 19.73
CA VAL A 298 35.25 24.86 18.83
C VAL A 298 35.24 26.32 18.36
N ALA A 299 34.05 26.90 18.15
CA ALA A 299 33.89 28.30 17.78
C ALA A 299 34.41 29.21 18.90
N GLN A 300 34.06 28.91 20.16
CA GLN A 300 34.51 29.66 21.33
C GLN A 300 36.01 29.51 21.58
N ILE A 301 36.57 28.30 21.38
CA ILE A 301 38.02 28.07 21.48
C ILE A 301 38.77 28.96 20.49
N ASN A 302 38.32 28.99 19.23
CA ASN A 302 38.98 29.79 18.20
C ASN A 302 38.90 31.28 18.50
N VAL A 303 37.75 31.79 18.97
CA VAL A 303 37.61 33.20 19.39
C VAL A 303 38.56 33.53 20.53
N LEU A 304 38.58 32.69 21.57
CA LEU A 304 39.43 32.90 22.74
C LEU A 304 40.92 32.80 22.39
N LEU A 305 41.30 31.90 21.49
CA LEU A 305 42.67 31.78 21.01
C LEU A 305 43.11 33.06 20.29
N VAL A 306 42.26 33.61 19.41
CA VAL A 306 42.55 34.87 18.73
C VAL A 306 42.68 36.01 19.74
N GLU A 307 41.77 36.11 20.72
CA GLU A 307 41.86 37.12 21.79
C GLU A 307 43.20 37.07 22.53
N LYS A 308 43.68 35.87 22.90
CA LYS A 308 44.99 35.70 23.57
C LYS A 308 46.17 36.04 22.65
N VAL A 309 46.08 35.75 21.35
CA VAL A 309 47.10 36.13 20.37
C VAL A 309 47.17 37.65 20.23
N GLU A 310 46.03 38.35 20.26
CA GLU A 310 45.98 39.81 20.18
C GLU A 310 46.54 40.47 21.45
N GLU A 311 46.17 39.98 22.63
CA GLU A 311 46.75 40.43 23.92
C GLU A 311 48.26 40.22 23.95
N LEU A 312 48.74 39.06 23.53
CA LEU A 312 50.17 38.76 23.44
C LEU A 312 50.87 39.72 22.46
N THR A 313 50.22 40.04 21.34
CA THR A 313 50.76 40.99 20.36
C THR A 313 50.92 42.38 20.97
N LEU A 314 49.97 42.86 21.78
CA LEU A 314 50.10 44.13 22.49
C LEU A 314 51.25 44.14 23.49
N HIS A 315 51.42 43.05 24.26
CA HIS A 315 52.56 42.91 25.16
C HIS A 315 53.91 42.93 24.42
N LEU A 316 54.00 42.27 23.27
CA LEU A 316 55.22 42.27 22.44
C LEU A 316 55.54 43.66 21.88
N ILE A 317 54.52 44.41 21.45
CA ILE A 317 54.69 45.80 20.99
C ILE A 317 55.24 46.67 22.13
N GLU A 318 54.68 46.54 23.34
CA GLU A 318 55.16 47.29 24.51
C GLU A 318 56.58 46.89 24.90
N GLN A 319 56.89 45.60 24.93
CA GLN A 319 58.22 45.10 25.20
C GLN A 319 59.26 45.61 24.19
N ASN A 320 58.91 45.67 22.90
CA ASN A 320 59.78 46.25 21.86
C ASN A 320 60.03 47.75 22.07
N LYS A 321 59.01 48.51 22.51
CA LYS A 321 59.19 49.93 22.86
C LYS A 321 60.15 50.09 24.03
N GLN A 322 60.00 49.31 25.08
CA GLN A 322 60.89 49.33 26.25
C GLN A 322 62.33 48.94 25.87
N MET A 323 62.50 47.94 25.00
CA MET A 323 63.81 47.52 24.50
C MET A 323 64.51 48.63 23.72
N LYS A 324 63.79 49.33 22.82
CA LYS A 324 64.32 50.49 22.10
C LYS A 324 64.73 51.63 23.04
N GLN A 325 63.91 51.91 24.05
CA GLN A 325 64.24 52.92 25.07
C GLN A 325 65.48 52.52 25.87
N MET A 326 65.63 51.23 26.23
CA MET A 326 66.80 50.72 26.93
C MET A 326 68.07 50.86 26.07
N GLN A 327 68.00 50.51 24.78
CA GLN A 327 69.10 50.67 23.83
C GLN A 327 69.53 52.14 23.68
N GLN A 328 68.56 53.06 23.58
CA GLN A 328 68.85 54.49 23.53
C GLN A 328 69.54 54.98 24.83
N LYS A 329 69.08 54.52 25.99
CA LYS A 329 69.73 54.83 27.28
C LYS A 329 71.15 54.26 27.36
N MET A 330 71.38 53.04 26.88
CA MET A 330 72.72 52.44 26.80
C MET A 330 73.66 53.27 25.91
N GLN A 331 73.22 53.64 24.70
CA GLN A 331 74.02 54.49 23.80
C GLN A 331 74.33 55.85 24.43
N ALA A 332 73.39 56.44 25.16
CA ALA A 332 73.60 57.71 25.86
C ALA A 332 74.60 57.58 27.02
N LEU A 333 74.54 56.48 27.78
CA LEU A 333 75.48 56.17 28.85
C LEU A 333 76.89 55.92 28.31
N GLU A 334 77.03 55.14 27.25
CA GLU A 334 78.32 54.87 26.58
C GLU A 334 79.00 56.17 26.13
N LYS A 335 78.25 57.08 25.51
CA LYS A 335 78.75 58.42 25.14
C LYS A 335 79.21 59.22 26.36
N LYS A 336 78.46 59.21 27.46
CA LYS A 336 78.85 59.89 28.71
C LYS A 336 80.14 59.31 29.28
N VAL A 337 80.28 57.98 29.30
CA VAL A 337 81.50 57.31 29.80
C VAL A 337 82.71 57.64 28.92
N GLN A 338 82.56 57.69 27.59
CA GLN A 338 83.65 58.11 26.69
C GLN A 338 84.10 59.56 26.93
N ASN A 339 83.15 60.46 27.22
CA ASN A 339 83.46 61.86 27.48
C ASN A 339 84.15 62.08 28.85
N LEU A 340 83.96 61.19 29.82
CA LEU A 340 84.62 61.25 31.14
C LEU A 340 86.03 60.65 31.16
N LYS A 341 86.41 59.89 30.11
CA LYS A 341 87.75 59.28 29.96
C LYS A 341 88.72 60.14 29.14
N LYS A 342 88.27 61.29 28.63
CA LYS A 342 89.09 62.31 27.99
C LYS A 342 89.36 63.43 28.98
#